data_AF-A0A6I4IKY0-F1
#
_entry.id   AF-A0A6I4IKY0-F1
#
_cell.length_a   1.000
_cell.length_b   1.000
_cell.length_c   1.000
_cell.angle_alpha   90.00
_cell.angle_beta   90.00
_cell.angle_gamma   90.00
#
_symmetry.space_group_name_H-M   'P 1'
#
loop_
_entity.id
_entity.type
_entity.pdbx_description
1 polymer ?
#
loop_
_entity_poly.entity_id
_entity_poly.type
_entity_poly.pdbx_seq_one_letter_code
_entity_poly.pdbx_strand_id
1 'polypeptide(L)'
;MNAHVSYQVEPVVRKDLDFHLNEAPRFWFNNDPFLTRMFDALSLTFPDGERYFIECVRMFRDKIDDPELQKRVADFIKQEAQHGIAHDKMNQLMKEQGMPVDQFTTTLKKIFRFELTKRSPQYNIAMTAAAEHLTALMAETFYSHKKTLENAHPYVRA
;
A
#
# COMPACT_ATOMS: atom_id res chain seq x y z
N MET A 1 2.69 -0.08 -23.83
CA MET A 1 4.05 -0.07 -23.28
C MET A 1 4.38 -1.51 -22.92
N ASN A 2 5.17 -2.20 -23.75
CA ASN A 2 5.58 -3.58 -23.48
C ASN A 2 7.02 -3.52 -22.95
N ALA A 3 7.17 -3.26 -21.66
CA ALA A 3 8.47 -3.47 -21.02
C ALA A 3 8.76 -4.98 -21.05
N HIS A 4 9.92 -5.38 -21.55
CA HIS A 4 10.38 -6.75 -21.41
C HIS A 4 10.65 -7.01 -19.93
N VAL A 5 9.71 -7.68 -19.27
CA VAL A 5 9.82 -8.08 -17.87
C VAL A 5 10.73 -9.32 -17.83
N SER A 6 11.98 -9.16 -17.42
CA SER A 6 12.94 -10.27 -17.29
C SER A 6 12.68 -11.14 -16.06
N TYR A 7 11.83 -10.68 -15.15
CA TYR A 7 11.52 -11.34 -13.88
C TYR A 7 10.03 -11.22 -13.56
N GLN A 8 9.29 -12.32 -13.68
CA GLN A 8 7.91 -12.42 -13.21
C GLN A 8 7.92 -13.10 -11.83
N VAL A 9 7.55 -12.35 -10.80
CA VAL A 9 7.17 -12.93 -9.51
C VAL A 9 5.70 -13.29 -9.57
N GLU A 10 5.36 -14.54 -9.29
CA GLU A 10 3.95 -14.87 -9.07
C GLU A 10 3.49 -14.23 -7.75
N PRO A 11 2.41 -13.42 -7.77
CA PRO A 11 1.91 -12.78 -6.57
C PRO A 11 1.41 -13.85 -5.58
N VAL A 12 2.00 -13.91 -4.38
CA VAL A 12 1.62 -14.86 -3.33
C VAL A 12 0.70 -14.17 -2.33
N VAL A 13 -0.53 -14.67 -2.21
CA VAL A 13 -1.48 -14.24 -1.17
C VAL A 13 -1.15 -15.00 0.12
N ARG A 14 -0.71 -14.28 1.16
CA ARG A 14 -0.35 -14.90 2.45
C ARG A 14 -1.61 -15.18 3.29
N LYS A 15 -1.53 -16.01 4.32
CA LYS A 15 -2.60 -16.21 5.31
C LYS A 15 -2.00 -16.02 6.70
N ASP A 16 -2.85 -15.79 7.70
CA ASP A 16 -2.45 -15.69 9.11
C ASP A 16 -1.31 -14.67 9.34
N LEU A 17 -1.54 -13.44 8.86
CA LEU A 17 -0.55 -12.37 8.89
C LEU A 17 -0.28 -11.90 10.33
N ASP A 18 0.90 -12.24 10.86
CA ASP A 18 1.49 -11.55 12.01
C ASP A 18 2.81 -10.90 11.62
N PHE A 19 2.81 -9.58 11.56
CA PHE A 19 3.97 -8.77 11.20
C PHE A 19 4.84 -8.40 12.42
N HIS A 20 4.44 -8.76 13.65
CA HIS A 20 5.18 -8.42 14.88
C HIS A 20 5.48 -6.91 15.06
N LEU A 21 4.72 -6.03 14.40
CA LEU A 21 4.98 -4.57 14.39
C LEU A 21 4.95 -3.91 15.78
N ASN A 22 4.21 -4.50 16.72
CA ASN A 22 4.16 -4.06 18.11
C ASN A 22 5.47 -4.28 18.88
N GLU A 23 6.39 -5.08 18.35
CA GLU A 23 7.74 -5.28 18.90
C GLU A 23 8.75 -4.26 18.33
N ALA A 24 8.39 -3.51 17.29
CA ALA A 24 9.26 -2.48 16.73
C ALA A 24 9.32 -1.25 17.68
N PRO A 25 10.52 -0.66 17.89
CA PRO A 25 10.64 0.51 18.74
C PRO A 25 9.99 1.73 18.09
N ARG A 26 9.68 2.77 18.89
CA ARG A 26 9.07 4.02 18.40
C ARG A 26 9.78 4.60 17.17
N PHE A 27 11.11 4.61 17.19
CA PHE A 27 11.97 5.06 16.09
C PHE A 27 12.58 3.85 15.40
N TRP A 28 11.73 3.07 14.73
CA TRP A 28 12.08 1.80 14.10
C TRP A 28 13.11 1.91 12.97
N PHE A 29 13.35 3.11 12.45
CA PHE A 29 14.38 3.33 11.43
C PHE A 29 15.63 3.94 12.09
N ASN A 30 16.65 3.12 12.33
CA ASN A 30 17.96 3.54 12.86
C ASN A 30 17.91 4.37 14.16
N ASN A 31 16.85 4.22 14.96
CA ASN A 31 16.57 5.10 16.11
C ASN A 31 16.54 6.60 15.74
N ASP A 32 16.28 6.93 14.47
CA ASP A 32 16.24 8.27 13.92
C ASP A 32 14.77 8.75 13.82
N PRO A 33 14.38 9.79 14.58
CA PRO A 33 13.01 10.28 14.56
C PRO A 33 12.56 10.82 13.19
N PHE A 34 13.45 11.49 12.45
CA PHE A 34 13.10 12.08 11.17
C PHE A 34 12.89 10.99 10.12
N LEU A 35 13.85 10.06 9.98
CA LEU A 35 13.72 8.96 9.01
C LEU A 35 12.49 8.09 9.31
N THR A 36 12.29 7.74 10.59
CA THR A 36 11.12 6.97 11.00
C THR A 36 9.82 7.72 10.62
N ARG A 37 9.69 9.00 10.98
CA ARG A 37 8.47 9.76 10.72
C ARG A 37 8.22 10.02 9.23
N MET A 38 9.27 10.12 8.41
CA MET A 38 9.13 10.24 6.95
C MET A 38 8.47 8.99 6.35
N PHE A 39 8.93 7.80 6.73
CA PHE A 39 8.35 6.54 6.24
C PHE A 39 6.98 6.25 6.86
N ASP A 40 6.78 6.60 8.13
CA ASP A 40 5.49 6.53 8.79
C ASP A 40 4.44 7.39 8.06
N ALA A 41 4.79 8.62 7.67
CA ALA A 41 3.91 9.52 6.94
C ALA A 41 3.57 9.00 5.53
N LEU A 42 4.54 8.38 4.85
CA LEU A 42 4.29 7.68 3.60
C LEU A 42 3.30 6.52 3.79
N SER A 43 3.60 5.62 4.75
CA SER A 43 2.77 4.46 5.09
C SER A 43 1.35 4.87 5.50
N LEU A 44 1.19 6.02 6.16
CA LEU A 44 -0.10 6.52 6.64
C LEU A 44 -1.11 6.67 5.51
N THR A 45 -0.64 6.97 4.29
CA THR A 45 -1.49 7.23 3.14
C THR A 45 -2.07 5.96 2.51
N PHE A 46 -1.40 4.83 2.70
CA PHE A 46 -1.70 3.60 1.97
C PHE A 46 -3.05 2.97 2.33
N PRO A 47 -3.49 2.84 3.61
CA PRO A 47 -4.73 2.14 3.91
C PRO A 47 -5.97 2.73 3.23
N ASP A 48 -6.07 4.06 3.14
CA ASP A 48 -7.19 4.71 2.45
C ASP A 48 -7.02 4.64 0.92
N GLY A 49 -5.79 4.67 0.42
CA GLY A 49 -5.45 4.49 -1.00
C GLY A 49 -5.73 3.08 -1.53
N GLU A 50 -5.37 2.05 -0.79
CA GLU A 50 -5.60 0.63 -1.14
C GLU A 50 -7.09 0.31 -1.17
N ARG A 51 -7.86 0.84 -0.21
CA ARG A 51 -9.33 0.77 -0.24
C ARG A 51 -9.88 1.44 -1.49
N TYR A 52 -9.33 2.61 -1.86
CA TYR A 52 -9.68 3.29 -3.10
C TYR A 52 -9.33 2.43 -4.34
N PHE A 53 -8.16 1.80 -4.39
CA PHE A 53 -7.77 0.90 -5.49
C PHE A 53 -8.72 -0.28 -5.65
N ILE A 54 -9.08 -0.93 -4.54
CA ILE A 54 -10.04 -2.04 -4.51
C ILE A 54 -11.38 -1.59 -5.09
N GLU A 55 -11.90 -0.43 -4.66
CA GLU A 55 -13.16 0.11 -5.19
C GLU A 55 -13.07 0.44 -6.68
N CYS A 56 -11.97 1.02 -7.14
CA CYS A 56 -11.75 1.32 -8.56
C CYS A 56 -11.77 0.06 -9.43
N VAL A 57 -11.08 -1.00 -9.02
CA VAL A 57 -11.04 -2.26 -9.76
C VAL A 57 -12.40 -2.96 -9.75
N ARG A 58 -13.13 -2.90 -8.63
CA ARG A 58 -14.49 -3.46 -8.53
C ARG A 58 -15.47 -2.86 -9.54
N MET A 59 -15.35 -1.57 -9.89
CA MET A 59 -16.20 -0.93 -10.90
C MET A 59 -16.13 -1.57 -12.29
N PHE A 60 -15.05 -2.32 -12.57
CA PHE A 60 -14.82 -2.96 -13.87
C PHE A 60 -14.89 -4.49 -13.81
N ARG A 61 -15.03 -5.08 -12.61
CA ARG A 61 -14.97 -6.54 -12.42
C ARG A 61 -15.95 -7.29 -13.31
N ASP A 62 -17.18 -6.82 -13.39
CA ASP A 62 -18.25 -7.47 -14.17
C ASP A 62 -18.13 -7.25 -15.69
N LYS A 63 -17.13 -6.47 -16.14
CA LYS A 63 -16.82 -6.21 -17.55
C LYS A 63 -15.64 -7.05 -18.07
N ILE A 64 -15.09 -7.92 -17.22
CA ILE A 64 -13.93 -8.75 -17.55
C ILE A 64 -14.45 -10.13 -17.96
N ASP A 65 -14.32 -10.49 -19.22
CA ASP A 65 -14.69 -11.82 -19.73
C ASP A 65 -13.53 -12.82 -19.68
N ASP A 66 -12.29 -12.33 -19.64
CA ASP A 66 -11.09 -13.16 -19.56
C ASP A 66 -10.95 -13.77 -18.13
N PRO A 67 -11.05 -15.11 -18.00
CA PRO A 67 -10.97 -15.76 -16.69
C PRO A 67 -9.60 -15.59 -16.01
N GLU A 68 -8.51 -15.47 -16.77
CA GLU A 68 -7.19 -15.23 -16.19
C GLU A 68 -7.10 -13.82 -15.61
N LEU A 69 -7.63 -12.83 -16.32
CA LEU A 69 -7.70 -11.46 -15.82
C LEU A 69 -8.63 -11.34 -14.61
N GLN A 70 -9.77 -12.05 -14.59
CA GLN A 70 -10.63 -12.10 -13.41
C GLN A 70 -9.90 -12.65 -12.18
N LYS A 71 -9.13 -13.75 -12.35
CA LYS A 71 -8.31 -14.32 -11.28
C LYS A 71 -7.27 -13.33 -10.79
N ARG A 72 -6.53 -12.67 -11.69
CA ARG A 72 -5.52 -11.65 -11.34
C ARG A 72 -6.13 -10.48 -10.59
N VAL A 73 -7.31 -10.01 -10.98
CA VAL A 73 -8.06 -8.96 -10.26
C VAL A 73 -8.47 -9.44 -8.86
N ALA A 74 -8.94 -10.68 -8.73
CA ALA A 74 -9.30 -11.23 -7.42
C ALA A 74 -8.07 -11.36 -6.51
N ASP A 75 -6.92 -11.76 -7.05
CA ASP A 75 -5.67 -11.88 -6.31
C ASP A 75 -5.13 -10.49 -5.92
N PHE A 76 -5.19 -9.50 -6.81
CA PHE A 76 -4.89 -8.09 -6.50
C PHE A 76 -5.72 -7.57 -5.31
N ILE A 77 -7.05 -7.74 -5.34
CA ILE A 77 -7.92 -7.29 -4.24
C ILE A 77 -7.52 -7.92 -2.90
N LYS A 78 -7.08 -9.20 -2.90
CA LYS A 78 -6.61 -9.85 -1.68
C LYS A 78 -5.28 -9.24 -1.20
N GLN A 79 -4.36 -8.94 -2.10
CA GLN A 79 -3.07 -8.33 -1.76
C GLN A 79 -3.24 -6.93 -1.17
N GLU A 80 -4.05 -6.08 -1.81
CA GLU A 80 -4.35 -4.74 -1.28
C GLU A 80 -5.02 -4.80 0.09
N ALA A 81 -5.92 -5.76 0.32
CA ALA A 81 -6.52 -5.96 1.63
C ALA A 81 -5.48 -6.38 2.69
N GLN A 82 -4.45 -7.13 2.30
CA GLN A 82 -3.37 -7.56 3.20
C GLN A 82 -2.40 -6.44 3.53
N HIS A 83 -2.05 -5.61 2.55
CA HIS A 83 -1.27 -4.40 2.76
C HIS A 83 -1.99 -3.47 3.76
N GLY A 84 -3.29 -3.29 3.56
CA GLY A 84 -4.13 -2.45 4.44
C GLY A 84 -4.09 -2.87 5.91
N ILE A 85 -4.03 -4.18 6.19
CA ILE A 85 -3.90 -4.69 7.57
C ILE A 85 -2.57 -4.25 8.20
N ALA A 86 -1.46 -4.37 7.46
CA ALA A 86 -0.14 -3.99 7.95
C ALA A 86 -0.06 -2.48 8.23
N HIS A 87 -0.52 -1.67 7.27
CA HIS A 87 -0.49 -0.22 7.39
C HIS A 87 -1.50 0.31 8.43
N ASP A 88 -2.66 -0.31 8.61
CA ASP A 88 -3.58 0.02 9.70
C ASP A 88 -2.94 -0.28 11.08
N LYS A 89 -2.18 -1.38 11.22
CA LYS A 89 -1.42 -1.68 12.46
C LYS A 89 -0.34 -0.62 12.71
N MET A 90 0.39 -0.19 11.68
CA MET A 90 1.34 0.93 11.80
C MET A 90 0.67 2.24 12.21
N ASN A 91 -0.49 2.55 11.61
CA ASN A 91 -1.29 3.72 11.97
C ASN A 91 -1.75 3.68 13.42
N GLN A 92 -2.17 2.52 13.91
CA GLN A 92 -2.56 2.34 15.31
C GLN A 92 -1.39 2.58 16.27
N LEU A 93 -0.22 2.03 15.98
CA LEU A 93 1.01 2.27 16.76
C LEU A 93 1.39 3.76 16.79
N MET A 94 1.26 4.47 15.66
CA MET A 94 1.48 5.91 15.62
C MET A 94 0.49 6.69 16.51
N LYS A 95 -0.78 6.29 16.55
CA LYS A 95 -1.78 6.91 17.44
C LYS A 95 -1.41 6.72 18.91
N GLU A 96 -1.01 5.52 19.28
CA GLU A 96 -0.56 5.19 20.64
C GLU A 96 0.67 6.01 21.05
N GLN A 97 1.50 6.39 20.08
CA GLN A 97 2.64 7.29 20.28
C GLN A 97 2.27 8.78 20.38
N GLY A 98 0.98 9.12 20.21
CA GLY A 98 0.45 10.48 20.28
C GLY A 98 0.39 11.23 18.94
N MET A 99 0.54 10.53 17.79
CA MET A 99 0.47 11.18 16.47
C MET A 99 -0.98 11.44 16.04
N PRO A 100 -1.27 12.57 15.37
CA PRO A 100 -2.63 12.94 14.97
C PRO A 100 -3.10 12.22 13.69
N VAL A 101 -2.96 10.89 13.64
CA VAL A 101 -3.25 10.05 12.46
C VAL A 101 -4.68 10.24 11.94
N ASP A 102 -5.65 10.39 12.83
CA ASP A 102 -7.07 10.57 12.44
C ASP A 102 -7.33 11.86 11.67
N GLN A 103 -6.57 12.93 11.93
CA GLN A 103 -6.71 14.20 11.21
C GLN A 103 -6.29 14.04 9.73
N PHE A 104 -5.19 13.31 9.50
CA PHE A 104 -4.68 13.04 8.16
C PHE A 104 -5.59 12.06 7.40
N THR A 105 -5.92 10.91 8.00
CA THR A 105 -6.78 9.90 7.35
C THR A 105 -8.18 10.45 7.06
N THR A 106 -8.74 11.31 7.92
CA THR A 106 -10.01 12.00 7.64
C THR A 106 -9.92 12.86 6.37
N THR A 107 -8.79 13.52 6.13
CA THR A 107 -8.56 14.32 4.93
C THR A 107 -8.42 13.43 3.69
N LEU A 108 -7.64 12.35 3.77
CA LEU A 108 -7.47 11.39 2.68
C LEU A 108 -8.81 10.75 2.27
N LYS A 109 -9.62 10.32 3.25
CA LYS A 109 -10.97 9.79 3.00
C LYS A 109 -11.86 10.76 2.25
N LYS A 110 -11.78 12.06 2.54
CA LYS A 110 -12.53 13.09 1.81
C LYS A 110 -12.06 13.21 0.35
N ILE A 111 -10.75 13.18 0.13
CA ILE A 111 -10.15 13.24 -1.22
C ILE A 111 -10.59 12.02 -2.04
N PHE A 112 -10.37 10.80 -1.55
CA PHE A 112 -10.74 9.59 -2.30
C PHE A 112 -12.25 9.49 -2.53
N ARG A 113 -13.07 9.88 -1.56
CA ARG A 113 -14.54 9.97 -1.76
C ARG A 113 -14.89 10.97 -2.86
N PHE A 114 -14.22 12.11 -2.91
CA PHE A 114 -14.42 13.08 -3.98
C PHE A 114 -14.06 12.46 -5.33
N GLU A 115 -12.90 11.82 -5.48
CA GLU A 115 -12.48 11.21 -6.74
C GLU A 115 -13.48 10.11 -7.19
N LEU A 116 -13.89 9.22 -6.27
CA LEU A 116 -14.87 8.15 -6.58
C LEU A 116 -16.24 8.68 -6.99
N THR A 117 -16.66 9.85 -6.48
CA THR A 117 -18.01 10.40 -6.74
C THR A 117 -18.06 11.45 -7.83
N LYS A 118 -16.93 12.10 -8.14
CA LYS A 118 -16.86 13.23 -9.07
C LYS A 118 -16.05 12.96 -10.33
N ARG A 119 -15.28 11.88 -10.38
CA ARG A 119 -14.55 11.47 -11.58
C ARG A 119 -15.18 10.24 -12.22
N SER A 120 -14.85 10.02 -13.49
CA SER A 120 -15.28 8.82 -14.20
C SER A 120 -14.59 7.57 -13.66
N PRO A 121 -15.20 6.38 -13.79
CA PRO A 121 -14.52 5.12 -13.48
C PRO A 121 -13.18 4.97 -14.20
N GLN A 122 -13.08 5.44 -15.45
CA GLN A 122 -11.85 5.37 -16.27
C GLN A 122 -10.72 6.21 -15.70
N TYR A 123 -11.03 7.41 -15.18
CA TYR A 123 -10.04 8.23 -14.49
C TYR A 123 -9.53 7.53 -13.23
N ASN A 124 -10.46 7.02 -12.42
CA ASN A 124 -10.14 6.37 -11.15
C ASN A 124 -9.27 5.11 -11.33
N ILE A 125 -9.57 4.26 -12.32
CA ILE A 125 -8.74 3.09 -12.61
C ILE A 125 -7.37 3.47 -13.21
N ALA A 126 -7.29 4.56 -13.99
CA ALA A 126 -6.02 5.07 -14.49
C ALA A 126 -5.14 5.61 -13.36
N MET A 127 -5.74 6.31 -12.39
CA MET A 127 -5.04 6.76 -11.18
C MET A 127 -4.55 5.58 -10.33
N THR A 128 -5.36 4.53 -10.20
CA THR A 128 -4.95 3.28 -9.55
C THR A 128 -3.73 2.68 -10.24
N ALA A 129 -3.77 2.53 -11.57
CA ALA A 129 -2.64 1.99 -12.33
C ALA A 129 -1.36 2.85 -12.21
N ALA A 130 -1.49 4.17 -12.19
CA ALA A 130 -0.36 5.08 -12.01
C ALA A 130 0.24 4.99 -10.60
N ALA A 131 -0.59 4.92 -9.57
CA ALA A 131 -0.14 4.78 -8.19
C ALA A 131 0.55 3.43 -7.95
N GLU A 132 -0.04 2.34 -8.45
CA GLU A 132 0.54 1.00 -8.40
C GLU A 132 1.87 0.92 -9.15
N HIS A 133 2.00 1.62 -10.28
CA HIS A 133 3.27 1.69 -10.98
C HIS A 133 4.35 2.41 -10.14
N LEU A 134 3.98 3.51 -9.48
CA LEU A 134 4.88 4.24 -8.60
C LEU A 134 5.30 3.40 -7.38
N THR A 135 4.36 2.74 -6.70
CA THR A 135 4.65 1.89 -5.54
C THR A 135 5.50 0.67 -5.93
N ALA A 136 5.27 0.10 -7.11
CA ALA A 136 6.12 -0.96 -7.65
C ALA A 136 7.57 -0.49 -7.88
N LEU A 137 7.77 0.71 -8.43
CA LEU A 137 9.11 1.30 -8.59
C LEU A 137 9.78 1.59 -7.24
N MET A 138 9.01 2.04 -6.25
CA MET A 138 9.51 2.24 -4.89
C MET A 138 9.95 0.91 -4.26
N ALA A 139 9.11 -0.13 -4.34
CA ALA A 139 9.43 -1.46 -3.87
C ALA A 139 10.69 -2.00 -4.56
N GLU A 140 10.76 -1.93 -5.89
CA GLU A 140 11.95 -2.33 -6.66
C GLU A 140 13.20 -1.59 -6.18
N THR A 141 13.11 -0.28 -5.93
CA THR A 141 14.24 0.51 -5.41
C THR A 141 14.67 0.01 -4.03
N PHE A 142 13.72 -0.25 -3.14
CA PHE A 142 13.98 -0.74 -1.78
C PHE A 142 14.64 -2.14 -1.77
N TYR A 143 14.24 -3.03 -2.68
CA TYR A 143 14.79 -4.38 -2.79
C TYR A 143 16.11 -4.45 -3.58
N SER A 144 16.22 -3.72 -4.69
CA SER A 144 17.43 -3.70 -5.54
C SER A 144 18.61 -3.02 -4.85
N HIS A 145 18.34 -2.01 -4.02
CA HIS A 145 19.36 -1.29 -3.24
C HIS A 145 19.19 -1.60 -1.76
N LYS A 146 19.64 -2.78 -1.32
CA LYS A 146 19.52 -3.25 0.08
C LYS A 146 19.95 -2.25 1.14
N LYS A 147 20.88 -1.35 0.82
CA LYS A 147 21.32 -0.24 1.69
C LYS A 147 20.17 0.70 2.10
N THR A 148 19.14 0.84 1.26
CA THR A 148 18.04 1.80 1.46
C THR A 148 17.27 1.54 2.74
N LEU A 149 17.05 0.27 3.10
CA LEU A 149 16.33 -0.14 4.31
C LEU A 149 17.22 -0.91 5.29
N GLU A 150 18.54 -0.88 5.12
CA GLU A 150 19.45 -1.77 5.87
C GLU A 150 19.30 -1.62 7.40
N ASN A 151 19.09 -0.39 7.86
CA ASN A 151 18.98 -0.01 9.27
C ASN A 151 17.52 0.09 9.77
N ALA A 152 16.54 -0.30 8.94
CA ALA A 152 15.16 -0.46 9.39
C ALA A 152 15.04 -1.69 10.28
N HIS A 153 14.18 -1.61 11.31
CA HIS A 153 13.92 -2.73 12.22
C HIS A 153 13.49 -3.99 11.42
N PRO A 154 13.96 -5.20 11.76
CA PRO A 154 13.67 -6.41 10.97
C PRO A 154 12.20 -6.71 10.71
N TYR A 155 11.30 -6.32 11.63
CA TYR A 155 9.85 -6.50 11.45
C TYR A 155 9.16 -5.44 10.57
N VAL A 156 9.87 -4.36 10.23
CA VAL A 156 9.38 -3.27 9.35
C VAL A 156 10.14 -3.25 8.02
N ARG A 157 11.29 -3.93 7.96
CA ARG A 157 12.10 -4.06 6.75
C ARG A 157 11.51 -5.13 5.82
N ALA A 158 11.54 -4.82 4.52
CA ALA A 158 11.22 -5.71 3.42
C ALA A 158 12.15 -6.94 3.35
#